data_AF-A0A1M4XG55-F1
#
_entry.id   AF-A0A1M4XG55-F1
#
_cell.length_a   1.000
_cell.length_b   1.000
_cell.length_c   1.000
_cell.angle_alpha   90.00
_cell.angle_beta   90.00
_cell.angle_gamma   90.00
#
_symmetry.space_group_name_H-M   'P 1'
#
loop_
_entity.id
_entity.type
_entity.pdbx_description
1 polymer ?
#
loop_
_entity_poly.entity_id
_entity_poly.type
_entity_poly.pdbx_seq_one_letter_code
_entity_poly.pdbx_strand_id
1 'polypeptide(L)'
;MDAVSPPVVCRYSGHMKAIVILGAAVWAEGPSPTLRRRARHGARLWHAGEGQIIVACGGMGRHPPTEAEAIAQILMEEGIPTDAILQEDRSTTTLENIRFALPLLRRHHVDQIVIVTDATHGPRALRVARHFRLKARCSAPSLRGSHKRSVLRQALRELGAYPLYAIRLMGQSRDD
;
A
#
# COMPACT_ATOMS: atom_id res chain seq x y z
N MET A 1 -47.12 -7.96 0.77
CA MET A 1 -46.26 -9.00 1.39
C MET A 1 -45.04 -9.07 0.51
N ASP A 2 -44.15 -8.09 0.68
CA ASP A 2 -43.11 -7.81 -0.30
C ASP A 2 -41.87 -8.60 0.09
N ALA A 3 -41.50 -9.54 -0.78
CA ALA A 3 -40.30 -10.33 -0.66
C ALA A 3 -39.09 -9.40 -0.70
N VAL A 4 -38.48 -9.17 0.46
CA VAL A 4 -37.17 -8.53 0.58
C VAL A 4 -36.16 -9.47 -0.09
N SER A 5 -35.73 -9.12 -1.30
CA SER A 5 -34.61 -9.79 -1.97
C SER A 5 -33.39 -9.81 -1.04
N PRO A 6 -32.72 -10.95 -0.85
CA PRO A 6 -31.53 -11.02 -0.02
C PRO A 6 -30.42 -10.12 -0.62
N PRO A 7 -29.50 -9.59 0.20
CA PRO A 7 -28.37 -8.82 -0.30
C PRO A 7 -27.60 -9.68 -1.31
N VAL A 8 -27.24 -9.08 -2.44
CA VAL A 8 -26.38 -9.71 -3.45
C VAL A 8 -25.02 -9.96 -2.81
N VAL A 9 -24.85 -11.12 -2.20
CA VAL A 9 -23.52 -11.62 -1.81
C VAL A 9 -22.86 -12.04 -3.10
N CYS A 10 -22.14 -11.12 -3.73
CA CYS A 10 -21.29 -11.41 -4.86
C CYS A 10 -20.22 -12.39 -4.37
N ARG A 11 -20.48 -13.69 -4.52
CA ARG A 11 -19.51 -14.75 -4.26
C ARG A 11 -18.45 -14.64 -5.36
N TYR A 12 -17.41 -13.84 -5.11
CA TYR A 12 -16.20 -13.84 -5.92
C TYR A 12 -15.58 -15.24 -5.84
N SER A 13 -15.90 -16.09 -6.81
CA SER A 13 -15.28 -17.41 -7.01
C SER A 13 -13.90 -17.31 -7.68
N GLY A 14 -13.33 -16.10 -7.74
CA GLY A 14 -12.02 -15.82 -8.28
C GLY A 14 -11.14 -15.16 -7.23
N HIS A 15 -9.88 -15.57 -7.19
CA HIS A 15 -8.80 -14.93 -6.46
C HIS A 15 -8.86 -13.39 -6.56
N MET A 16 -9.09 -12.70 -5.43
CA MET A 16 -9.17 -11.24 -5.40
C MET A 16 -7.77 -10.62 -5.52
N LYS A 17 -7.70 -9.50 -6.24
CA LYS A 17 -6.53 -8.64 -6.36
C LYS A 17 -6.73 -7.38 -5.53
N ALA A 18 -5.71 -6.98 -4.79
CA ALA A 18 -5.71 -5.70 -4.08
C ALA A 18 -4.59 -4.77 -4.54
N ILE A 19 -4.85 -3.48 -4.48
CA ILE A 19 -3.85 -2.44 -4.63
C ILE A 19 -3.44 -1.97 -3.23
N VAL A 20 -2.18 -2.13 -2.86
CA VAL A 20 -1.67 -1.70 -1.55
C VAL A 20 -0.85 -0.44 -1.75
N ILE A 21 -1.34 0.69 -1.23
CA ILE A 21 -0.69 2.00 -1.36
C ILE A 21 0.14 2.26 -0.11
N LEU A 22 1.46 2.34 -0.26
CA LEU A 22 2.35 2.64 0.85
C LEU A 22 2.37 4.13 1.16
N GLY A 23 2.29 4.45 2.45
CA GLY A 23 2.47 5.76 3.04
C GLY A 23 3.82 6.43 2.73
N ALA A 24 3.90 7.74 2.97
CA ALA A 24 5.06 8.56 2.67
C ALA A 24 5.24 9.72 3.66
N ALA A 25 4.35 10.72 3.60
CA ALA A 25 4.31 11.86 4.54
C ALA A 25 3.05 12.71 4.35
N VAL A 26 2.51 13.22 5.45
CA VAL A 26 1.58 14.36 5.52
C VAL A 26 2.33 15.57 6.09
N TRP A 27 2.19 16.72 5.41
CA TRP A 27 2.76 18.00 5.82
C TRP A 27 1.70 18.88 6.49
N ALA A 28 2.10 20.02 7.06
CA ALA A 28 1.16 20.95 7.68
C ALA A 28 0.11 21.47 6.67
N GLU A 29 0.49 21.60 5.40
CA GLU A 29 -0.36 22.03 4.29
C GLU A 29 -1.13 20.87 3.63
N GLY A 30 -1.05 19.66 4.20
CA GLY A 30 -1.75 18.46 3.74
C GLY A 30 -0.83 17.39 3.13
N PRO A 31 -1.38 16.42 2.37
CA PRO A 31 -0.62 15.28 1.90
C PRO A 31 0.53 15.71 0.98
N SER A 32 1.73 15.14 1.23
CA SER A 32 2.93 15.47 0.46
C SER A 32 2.75 15.18 -1.03
N PRO A 33 3.53 15.82 -1.92
CA PRO A 33 3.50 15.53 -3.36
C PRO A 33 3.74 14.05 -3.68
N THR A 34 4.51 13.34 -2.86
CA THR A 34 4.73 11.89 -2.99
C THR A 34 3.50 11.10 -2.60
N LEU A 35 2.87 11.41 -1.47
CA LEU A 35 1.65 10.74 -1.03
C LEU A 35 0.53 10.92 -2.07
N ARG A 36 0.35 12.15 -2.59
CA ARG A 36 -0.61 12.45 -3.66
C ARG A 36 -0.33 11.68 -4.94
N ARG A 37 0.94 11.64 -5.39
CA ARG A 37 1.34 10.88 -6.58
C ARG A 37 1.04 9.39 -6.46
N ARG A 38 1.29 8.81 -5.28
CA ARG A 38 1.02 7.39 -5.01
C ARG A 38 -0.48 7.11 -4.95
N ALA A 39 -1.24 7.90 -4.20
CA ALA A 39 -2.69 7.77 -4.11
C ALA A 39 -3.36 7.83 -5.49
N ARG A 40 -3.06 8.88 -6.28
CA ARG A 40 -3.57 9.01 -7.66
C ARG A 40 -3.11 7.89 -8.60
N HIS A 41 -1.91 7.35 -8.38
CA HIS A 41 -1.46 6.20 -9.17
C HIS A 41 -2.25 4.93 -8.82
N GLY A 42 -2.53 4.70 -7.53
CA GLY A 42 -3.41 3.63 -7.08
C GLY A 42 -4.81 3.76 -7.66
N ALA A 43 -5.37 4.97 -7.68
CA ALA A 43 -6.66 5.25 -8.32
C ALA A 43 -6.68 4.86 -9.80
N ARG A 44 -5.64 5.27 -10.57
CA ARG A 44 -5.52 4.87 -11.98
C ARG A 44 -5.44 3.36 -12.18
N LEU A 45 -4.75 2.64 -11.30
CA LEU A 45 -4.66 1.18 -11.37
C LEU A 45 -6.02 0.53 -11.07
N TRP A 46 -6.77 1.05 -10.09
CA TRP A 46 -8.10 0.55 -9.76
C TRP A 46 -9.07 0.75 -10.93
N HIS A 47 -9.10 1.95 -11.52
CA HIS A 47 -9.88 2.24 -12.72
C HIS A 47 -9.48 1.40 -13.93
N ALA A 48 -8.23 0.93 -14.00
CA ALA A 48 -7.73 0.01 -15.02
C ALA A 48 -8.06 -1.47 -14.73
N GLY A 49 -8.77 -1.78 -13.64
CA GLY A 49 -9.15 -3.15 -13.27
C GLY A 49 -8.00 -3.98 -12.66
N GLU A 50 -6.95 -3.33 -12.17
CA GLU A 50 -5.76 -4.01 -11.62
C GLU A 50 -5.94 -4.47 -10.16
N GLY A 51 -7.05 -4.11 -9.53
CA GLY A 51 -7.47 -4.56 -8.21
C GLY A 51 -8.94 -4.24 -7.94
N GLN A 52 -9.61 -5.07 -7.14
CA GLN A 52 -11.00 -4.85 -6.73
C GLN A 52 -11.09 -3.99 -5.47
N ILE A 53 -10.09 -4.10 -4.59
CA ILE A 53 -10.00 -3.32 -3.36
C ILE A 53 -8.65 -2.59 -3.27
N ILE A 54 -8.62 -1.51 -2.50
CA ILE A 54 -7.44 -0.71 -2.24
C ILE A 54 -7.19 -0.70 -0.73
N VAL A 55 -5.97 -1.01 -0.31
CA VAL A 55 -5.52 -0.84 1.06
C VAL A 55 -4.65 0.42 1.13
N ALA A 56 -5.15 1.45 1.79
CA ALA A 56 -4.43 2.66 2.12
C ALA A 56 -3.64 2.44 3.41
N CYS A 57 -2.31 2.40 3.32
CA CYS A 57 -1.44 2.15 4.47
C CYS A 57 -0.67 3.40 4.89
N GLY A 58 -0.59 3.63 6.20
CA GLY A 58 0.28 4.60 6.82
C GLY A 58 -0.37 5.25 8.04
N GLY A 59 0.33 5.24 9.16
CA GLY A 59 -0.15 5.80 10.41
C GLY A 59 0.05 7.30 10.55
N MET A 60 -0.11 7.78 11.79
CA MET A 60 0.04 9.19 12.12
C MET A 60 1.50 9.62 11.93
N GLY A 61 1.71 10.56 11.02
CA GLY A 61 3.00 11.19 10.79
C GLY A 61 3.25 12.34 11.77
N ARG A 62 4.01 13.35 11.32
CA ARG A 62 4.29 14.56 12.10
C ARG A 62 3.07 15.49 12.21
N HIS A 63 2.16 15.42 11.25
CA HIS A 63 0.96 16.24 11.18
C HIS A 63 -0.25 15.34 10.92
N PRO A 64 -1.42 15.65 11.50
CA PRO A 64 -2.66 14.98 11.16
C PRO A 64 -3.13 15.37 9.74
N PRO A 65 -3.99 14.56 9.10
CA PRO A 65 -4.48 13.24 9.53
C PRO A 65 -3.41 12.14 9.33
N THR A 66 -3.77 10.87 9.59
CA THR A 66 -2.90 9.74 9.24
C THR A 66 -2.66 9.69 7.73
N GLU A 67 -1.58 9.04 7.32
CA GLU A 67 -1.29 8.86 5.90
C GLU A 67 -2.37 8.02 5.20
N ALA A 68 -2.91 7.01 5.88
CA ALA A 68 -4.01 6.17 5.39
C ALA A 68 -5.29 6.99 5.14
N GLU A 69 -5.68 7.85 6.08
CA GLU A 69 -6.83 8.75 5.92
C GLU A 69 -6.61 9.73 4.76
N ALA A 70 -5.42 10.34 4.67
CA ALA A 70 -5.10 11.25 3.58
C ALA A 70 -5.11 10.56 2.21
N ILE A 71 -4.63 9.32 2.13
CA ILE A 71 -4.74 8.50 0.91
C ILE A 71 -6.22 8.22 0.60
N ALA A 72 -7.00 7.76 1.58
CA ALA A 72 -8.41 7.43 1.39
C ALA A 72 -9.21 8.62 0.88
N GLN A 73 -8.96 9.82 1.41
CA GLN A 73 -9.59 11.05 0.92
C GLN A 73 -9.29 11.28 -0.56
N ILE A 74 -8.02 11.18 -0.96
CA ILE A 74 -7.64 11.35 -2.38
C ILE A 74 -8.30 10.27 -3.25
N LEU A 75 -8.41 9.03 -2.78
CA LEU A 75 -9.07 7.96 -3.54
C LEU A 75 -10.57 8.23 -3.76
N MET A 76 -11.26 8.76 -2.72
CA MET A 76 -12.66 9.18 -2.84
C MET A 76 -12.81 10.35 -3.81
N GLU A 77 -11.90 11.34 -3.77
CA GLU A 77 -11.86 12.45 -4.73
C GLU A 77 -11.65 11.98 -6.18
N GLU A 78 -10.93 10.87 -6.37
CA GLU A 78 -10.71 10.22 -7.68
C GLU A 78 -11.85 9.25 -8.07
N GLY A 79 -12.97 9.26 -7.33
CA GLY A 79 -14.20 8.53 -7.67
C GLY A 79 -14.24 7.06 -7.26
N ILE A 80 -13.37 6.63 -6.34
CA ILE A 80 -13.36 5.25 -5.84
C ILE A 80 -14.39 5.14 -4.71
N PRO A 81 -15.27 4.12 -4.73
CA PRO A 81 -16.30 3.98 -3.71
C PRO A 81 -15.67 3.57 -2.36
N THR A 82 -16.28 4.02 -1.27
CA THR A 82 -15.73 3.86 0.09
C THR A 82 -15.62 2.40 0.54
N ASP A 83 -16.49 1.53 0.04
CA ASP A 83 -16.47 0.09 0.30
C ASP A 83 -15.29 -0.65 -0.36
N ALA A 84 -14.70 -0.06 -1.40
CA ALA A 84 -13.47 -0.55 -2.03
C ALA A 84 -12.20 -0.07 -1.31
N ILE A 85 -12.28 0.84 -0.35
CA ILE A 85 -11.14 1.45 0.34
C ILE A 85 -11.04 0.89 1.76
N LEU A 86 -9.96 0.16 2.04
CA LEU A 86 -9.59 -0.30 3.37
C LEU A 86 -8.46 0.56 3.90
N GLN A 87 -8.54 0.96 5.18
CA GLN A 87 -7.51 1.79 5.82
C GLN A 87 -6.70 0.95 6.81
N GLU A 88 -5.38 1.18 6.80
CA GLU A 88 -4.43 0.68 7.78
C GLU A 88 -3.61 1.86 8.30
N ASP A 89 -3.93 2.32 9.50
CA ASP A 89 -3.54 3.62 10.07
C ASP A 89 -2.52 3.52 11.22
N ARG A 90 -1.82 2.39 11.35
CA ARG A 90 -0.88 2.13 12.46
C ARG A 90 0.57 2.04 12.03
N SER A 91 0.82 1.76 10.76
CA SER A 91 2.16 1.52 10.23
C SER A 91 3.03 2.77 10.20
N THR A 92 4.29 2.63 10.61
CA THR A 92 5.30 3.70 10.52
C THR A 92 6.45 3.33 9.59
N THR A 93 6.50 2.06 9.16
CA THR A 93 7.56 1.52 8.31
C THR A 93 7.00 0.69 7.16
N THR A 94 7.80 0.51 6.10
CA THR A 94 7.46 -0.35 4.96
C THR A 94 7.14 -1.79 5.34
N LEU A 95 7.82 -2.34 6.36
CA LEU A 95 7.56 -3.69 6.86
C LEU A 95 6.19 -3.76 7.53
N GLU A 96 5.89 -2.77 8.38
CA GLU A 96 4.62 -2.66 9.09
C GLU A 96 3.45 -2.45 8.14
N ASN A 97 3.59 -1.60 7.12
CA ASN A 97 2.56 -1.40 6.09
C ASN A 97 2.06 -2.75 5.54
N ILE A 98 2.99 -3.61 5.10
CA ILE A 98 2.62 -4.89 4.50
C ILE A 98 2.13 -5.86 5.58
N ARG A 99 2.79 -5.93 6.73
CA ARG A 99 2.40 -6.83 7.82
C ARG A 99 0.99 -6.51 8.34
N PHE A 100 0.67 -5.24 8.54
CA PHE A 100 -0.62 -4.78 9.05
C PHE A 100 -1.71 -4.78 7.97
N ALA A 101 -1.34 -4.75 6.69
CA ALA A 101 -2.28 -5.02 5.61
C ALA A 101 -2.69 -6.50 5.52
N LEU A 102 -1.87 -7.46 5.99
CA LEU A 102 -2.17 -8.90 5.85
C LEU A 102 -3.53 -9.34 6.40
N PRO A 103 -3.97 -8.93 7.62
CA PRO A 103 -5.28 -9.30 8.13
C PRO A 103 -6.42 -8.78 7.24
N LEU A 104 -6.28 -7.55 6.70
CA LEU A 104 -7.23 -6.97 5.77
C LEU A 104 -7.27 -7.77 4.46
N LEU A 105 -6.11 -8.07 3.88
CA LEU A 105 -6.00 -8.86 2.66
C LEU A 105 -6.59 -10.27 2.83
N ARG A 106 -6.30 -10.95 3.95
CA ARG A 106 -6.82 -12.30 4.25
C ARG A 106 -8.33 -12.32 4.44
N ARG A 107 -8.89 -11.32 5.15
CA ARG A 107 -10.35 -11.18 5.35
C ARG A 107 -11.10 -11.05 4.01
N HIS A 108 -10.44 -10.49 3.01
CA HIS A 108 -10.98 -10.32 1.66
C HIS A 108 -10.49 -11.39 0.66
N HIS A 109 -9.90 -12.50 1.14
CA HIS A 109 -9.43 -13.60 0.30
C HIS A 109 -8.50 -13.16 -0.86
N VAL A 110 -7.67 -12.14 -0.60
CA VAL A 110 -6.70 -11.63 -1.58
C VAL A 110 -5.47 -12.52 -1.61
N ASP A 111 -5.08 -12.97 -2.80
CA ASP A 111 -3.85 -13.74 -3.03
C ASP A 111 -2.82 -12.99 -3.89
N GLN A 112 -3.26 -11.93 -4.57
CA GLN A 112 -2.47 -11.11 -5.49
C GLN A 112 -2.53 -9.65 -5.11
N ILE A 113 -1.37 -8.99 -5.03
CA ILE A 113 -1.31 -7.57 -4.70
C ILE A 113 -0.45 -6.76 -5.68
N VAL A 114 -0.89 -5.53 -5.93
CA VAL A 114 -0.11 -4.49 -6.61
C VAL A 114 0.34 -3.48 -5.57
N ILE A 115 1.63 -3.45 -5.28
CA ILE A 115 2.20 -2.52 -4.30
C ILE A 115 2.55 -1.21 -5.00
N VAL A 116 1.91 -0.13 -4.56
CA VAL A 116 2.19 1.23 -5.02
C VAL A 116 3.18 1.89 -4.08
N THR A 117 4.40 2.09 -4.58
CA THR A 117 5.52 2.71 -3.85
C THR A 117 6.47 3.39 -4.82
N ASP A 118 7.42 4.20 -4.33
CA ASP A 118 8.47 4.76 -5.19
C ASP A 118 9.45 3.68 -5.67
N ALA A 119 10.09 3.93 -6.82
CA ALA A 119 10.96 2.96 -7.52
C ALA A 119 12.13 2.45 -6.67
N THR A 120 12.62 3.26 -5.72
CA THR A 120 13.68 2.88 -4.78
C THR A 120 13.22 1.79 -3.81
N HIS A 121 12.00 1.88 -3.30
CA HIS A 121 11.48 0.97 -2.28
C HIS A 121 10.83 -0.31 -2.83
N GLY A 122 10.68 -0.43 -4.15
CA GLY A 122 10.07 -1.58 -4.82
C GLY A 122 10.70 -2.93 -4.43
N PRO A 123 12.03 -3.10 -4.53
CA PRO A 123 12.70 -4.36 -4.16
C PRO A 123 12.48 -4.77 -2.70
N ARG A 124 12.42 -3.80 -1.77
CA ARG A 124 12.17 -4.07 -0.35
C ARG A 124 10.75 -4.55 -0.13
N ALA A 125 9.77 -3.85 -0.71
CA ALA A 125 8.37 -4.19 -0.58
C ALA A 125 8.05 -5.58 -1.16
N LEU A 126 8.62 -5.91 -2.33
CA LEU A 126 8.48 -7.25 -2.92
C LEU A 126 9.09 -8.35 -2.03
N ARG A 127 10.24 -8.10 -1.40
CA ARG A 127 10.85 -9.09 -0.49
C ARG A 127 9.96 -9.35 0.73
N VAL A 128 9.41 -8.29 1.33
CA VAL A 128 8.47 -8.42 2.46
C VAL A 128 7.23 -9.21 2.02
N ALA A 129 6.63 -8.87 0.89
CA ALA A 129 5.45 -9.58 0.40
C ALA A 129 5.72 -11.07 0.12
N ARG A 130 6.89 -11.40 -0.45
CA ARG A 130 7.32 -12.79 -0.66
C ARG A 130 7.52 -13.55 0.65
N HIS A 131 8.03 -12.89 1.69
CA HIS A 131 8.17 -13.50 3.03
C HIS A 131 6.80 -13.94 3.57
N PHE A 132 5.76 -13.14 3.34
CA PHE A 132 4.38 -13.48 3.70
C PHE A 132 3.61 -14.30 2.64
N ARG A 133 4.30 -14.86 1.65
CA ARG A 133 3.74 -15.71 0.57
C ARG A 133 2.66 -15.03 -0.27
N LEU A 134 2.69 -13.71 -0.40
CA LEU A 134 1.80 -12.97 -1.31
C LEU A 134 2.37 -12.94 -2.73
N LYS A 135 1.52 -13.11 -3.75
CA LYS A 135 1.91 -12.85 -5.15
C LYS A 135 1.89 -11.35 -5.39
N ALA A 136 3.03 -10.70 -5.30
CA ALA A 136 3.14 -9.24 -5.39
C ALA A 136 3.88 -8.77 -6.65
N ARG A 137 3.39 -7.67 -7.23
CA ARG A 137 4.16 -6.83 -8.17
C ARG A 137 4.22 -5.40 -7.65
N CYS A 138 5.26 -4.65 -8.03
CA CYS A 138 5.37 -3.24 -7.69
C CYS A 138 4.99 -2.38 -8.90
N SER A 139 4.27 -1.30 -8.63
CA SER A 139 3.99 -0.26 -9.61
C SER A 139 4.40 1.09 -9.03
N ALA A 140 5.36 1.74 -9.68
CA ALA A 140 5.87 3.03 -9.26
C ALA A 140 5.35 4.13 -10.20
N PRO A 141 4.84 5.26 -9.68
CA PRO A 141 4.51 6.40 -10.52
C PRO A 141 5.77 6.94 -11.20
N SER A 142 5.64 7.41 -12.45
CA SER A 142 6.76 7.97 -13.19
C SER A 142 7.34 9.22 -12.48
N LEU A 143 8.64 9.20 -12.20
CA LEU A 143 9.39 10.34 -11.65
C LEU A 143 9.81 11.29 -12.79
N ARG A 144 8.86 11.85 -13.55
CA ARG A 144 9.21 12.85 -14.58
C ARG A 144 9.70 14.12 -13.87
N GLY A 145 11.01 14.41 -13.93
CA GLY A 145 11.64 15.61 -13.38
C GLY A 145 12.68 15.42 -12.25
N SER A 146 13.01 14.20 -11.83
CA SER A 146 14.01 13.97 -10.75
C SER A 146 15.43 13.73 -11.30
N HIS A 147 16.42 14.49 -10.81
CA HIS A 147 17.82 14.35 -11.22
C HIS A 147 18.36 12.93 -10.95
N LYS A 148 18.90 12.28 -11.99
CA LYS A 148 19.44 10.90 -11.98
C LYS A 148 20.43 10.60 -10.84
N ARG A 149 21.13 11.62 -10.33
CA ARG A 149 22.11 11.51 -9.23
C ARG A 149 21.48 11.25 -7.85
N SER A 150 20.25 11.72 -7.62
CA SER A 150 19.55 11.54 -6.34
C SER A 150 18.98 10.13 -6.20
N VAL A 151 18.51 9.54 -7.30
CA VAL A 151 18.01 8.16 -7.37
C VAL A 151 19.13 7.16 -7.08
N LEU A 152 20.33 7.38 -7.64
CA LEU A 152 21.48 6.50 -7.43
C LEU A 152 22.01 6.56 -5.98
N ARG A 153 22.12 7.75 -5.39
CA ARG A 153 22.52 7.89 -3.98
C ARG A 153 21.53 7.23 -3.02
N GLN A 154 20.22 7.29 -3.32
CA GLN A 154 19.20 6.64 -2.50
C GLN A 154 19.27 5.11 -2.62
N ALA A 155 19.47 4.57 -3.82
CA ALA A 155 19.67 3.12 -4.00
C ALA A 155 20.90 2.59 -3.25
N LEU A 156 22.02 3.33 -3.25
CA LEU A 156 23.22 2.98 -2.48
C LEU A 156 22.99 3.06 -0.96
N ARG A 157 22.25 4.07 -0.49
CA ARG A 157 21.86 4.18 0.93
C ARG A 157 20.95 3.03 1.36
N GLU A 158 20.11 2.53 0.47
CA GLU A 158 19.23 1.39 0.74
C GLU A 158 19.97 0.06 0.83
N LEU A 159 21.08 -0.12 0.08
CA LEU A 159 21.95 -1.30 0.22
C LEU A 159 22.61 -1.36 1.60
N GLY A 160 22.99 -0.20 2.15
CA GLY A 160 23.56 -0.11 3.50
C GLY A 160 22.59 -0.49 4.63
N ALA A 161 21.27 -0.45 4.39
CA ALA A 161 20.25 -0.82 5.38
C ALA A 161 19.91 -2.32 5.40
N TYR A 162 20.46 -3.12 4.48
CA TYR A 162 20.22 -4.57 4.41
C TYR A 162 20.69 -5.36 5.65
N PRO A 163 21.85 -5.08 6.26
CA PRO A 163 22.32 -5.82 7.43
C PRO A 163 21.40 -5.63 8.65
N LEU A 164 20.98 -4.37 8.90
CA LEU A 164 20.03 -4.04 9.97
C LEU A 164 18.66 -4.68 9.74
N TYR A 165 18.22 -4.75 8.48
CA TYR A 165 16.96 -5.40 8.10
C TYR A 165 17.00 -6.92 8.29
N ALA A 166 18.12 -7.57 7.93
CA ALA A 166 18.32 -8.99 8.15
C ALA A 166 18.32 -9.34 9.66
N ILE A 167 18.98 -8.53 10.49
CA ILE A 167 18.97 -8.69 11.95
C ILE A 167 17.54 -8.54 12.51
N ARG A 168 16.76 -7.58 12.01
CA ARG A 168 15.38 -7.34 12.49
C ARG A 168 14.40 -8.45 12.07
N LEU A 169 14.56 -9.02 10.88
CA LEU A 169 13.77 -10.18 10.43
C LEU A 169 14.12 -11.47 11.19
N MET A 170 15.39 -11.66 11.57
CA MET A 170 15.82 -12.82 12.37
C MET A 170 15.40 -12.72 13.83
N GLY A 171 15.21 -11.51 14.37
CA GLY A 171 14.72 -11.31 15.74
C GLY A 171 13.23 -11.64 15.93
N GLN A 172 12.40 -11.50 14.90
CA GLN A 172 10.94 -11.73 15.01
C GLN A 172 10.51 -13.17 14.69
N SER A 173 11.43 -14.07 14.36
CA SER A 173 11.14 -15.50 14.13
C SER A 173 11.17 -16.36 15.41
N ARG A 174 11.31 -15.73 16.59
CA ARG A 174 11.35 -16.41 17.89
C ARG A 174 10.11 -16.19 18.77
N ASP A 175 9.18 -15.34 18.35
CA ASP A 175 7.99 -14.97 19.13
C ASP A 175 6.66 -15.49 18.51
N ASP A 176 6.73 -16.41 17.55
CA ASP A 176 5.56 -17.13 16.99
C ASP A 176 5.54 -18.59 17.47
#